data_AF-A0A820S971-F1
#
_entry.id   AF-A0A820S971-F1
#
_cell.length_a   1.000
_cell.length_b   1.000
_cell.length_c   1.000
_cell.angle_alpha   90.00
_cell.angle_beta   90.00
_cell.angle_gamma   90.00
#
_symmetry.space_group_name_H-M   'P 1'
#
loop_
_entity.id
_entity.type
_entity.pdbx_description
1 polymer ?
#
loop_
_entity_poly.entity_id
_entity_poly.type
_entity_poly.pdbx_seq_one_letter_code
_entity_poly.pdbx_strand_id
1 'polypeptide(L)' 'VDCTVETKTCTKYGVSGYPTLKIFKNGAVAEEYNGPREADGIVATMRSKAGPSYRVLNTLADYEKFLEHNDHSIIGMLI' A
#
# COMPACT_ATOMS: atom_id res chain seq x y z
N VAL A 1 -2.20 -18.60 0.83
CA VAL A 1 -3.13 -19.55 0.19
C VAL A 1 -2.29 -20.59 -0.52
N ASP A 2 -2.44 -21.87 -0.16
CA ASP A 2 -1.75 -22.95 -0.86
C ASP A 2 -2.55 -23.34 -2.10
N CYS A 3 -2.03 -22.99 -3.28
CA CYS A 3 -2.73 -23.19 -4.55
C CYS A 3 -2.73 -24.64 -5.05
N THR A 4 -1.97 -25.54 -4.42
CA THR A 4 -2.05 -26.99 -4.73
C THR A 4 -3.34 -27.61 -4.20
N VAL A 5 -3.90 -27.03 -3.14
CA VAL A 5 -5.17 -27.42 -2.51
C VAL A 5 -6.29 -26.46 -2.94
N GLU A 6 -6.04 -25.15 -2.91
CA GLU A 6 -7.04 -24.09 -3.11
C GLU A 6 -7.07 -23.55 -4.55
N THR A 7 -7.23 -24.46 -5.52
CA THR A 7 -7.18 -24.14 -6.96
C THR A 7 -8.19 -23.06 -7.37
N LYS A 8 -9.46 -23.16 -6.93
CA LYS A 8 -10.52 -22.19 -7.26
C LYS A 8 -10.17 -20.77 -6.82
N THR A 9 -9.62 -20.62 -5.61
CA THR A 9 -9.24 -19.32 -5.05
C THR A 9 -8.09 -18.72 -5.86
N CYS A 10 -7.08 -19.51 -6.17
CA CYS A 10 -5.92 -19.05 -6.92
C CYS A 10 -6.26 -18.69 -8.37
N THR A 11 -7.11 -19.47 -9.05
CA THR A 11 -7.62 -19.11 -10.38
C THR A 11 -8.48 -17.85 -10.34
N LYS A 12 -9.38 -17.71 -9.35
CA LYS A 12 -10.24 -16.51 -9.19
C LYS A 12 -9.42 -15.23 -9.09
N TYR A 13 -8.27 -15.28 -8.41
CA TYR A 13 -7.38 -14.13 -8.24
C TYR A 13 -6.24 -14.08 -9.27
N GLY A 14 -6.26 -14.94 -10.30
CA GLY A 14 -5.31 -14.88 -11.42
C GLY A 14 -3.88 -15.24 -11.04
N VAL A 15 -3.66 -16.17 -10.12
CA VAL A 15 -2.32 -16.66 -9.77
C VAL A 15 -1.83 -17.62 -10.86
N SER A 16 -0.86 -17.18 -11.65
CA SER A 16 -0.25 -17.97 -12.74
C SER A 16 1.19 -18.42 -12.45
N GLY A 17 1.80 -17.93 -11.36
CA GLY A 17 3.15 -18.28 -10.94
C GLY A 17 3.37 -18.11 -9.44
N TYR A 18 4.43 -18.70 -8.91
CA TYR A 18 4.73 -18.68 -7.47
C TYR A 18 6.11 -18.09 -7.18
N PRO A 19 6.27 -17.30 -6.10
CA PRO A 19 5.20 -16.73 -5.29
C PRO A 19 4.49 -15.55 -6.00
N THR A 20 3.19 -15.41 -5.78
CA THR A 20 2.40 -14.22 -6.17
C THR A 20 1.89 -13.54 -4.91
N LEU A 21 2.20 -12.26 -4.76
CA LEU A 21 1.80 -11.45 -3.60
C LEU A 21 0.76 -10.40 -4.03
N LYS A 22 -0.40 -10.39 -3.39
CA LYS A 22 -1.50 -9.46 -3.66
C LYS A 22 -1.95 -8.81 -2.35
N ILE A 23 -2.20 -7.50 -2.41
CA ILE A 23 -2.70 -6.72 -1.28
C ILE A 23 -4.23 -6.64 -1.39
N PHE A 24 -4.92 -6.96 -0.29
CA PHE A 24 -6.36 -6.85 -0.19
C PHE A 24 -6.75 -5.68 0.72
N LYS A 25 -7.76 -4.92 0.31
CA LYS A 25 -8.36 -3.85 1.13
C LYS A 25 -9.87 -4.00 1.08
N ASN A 26 -10.51 -4.02 2.25
CA ASN A 26 -11.97 -4.16 2.37
C ASN A 26 -12.54 -5.37 1.61
N GLY A 27 -11.83 -6.50 1.62
CA GLY A 27 -12.26 -7.75 0.99
C GLY A 27 -12.05 -7.84 -0.54
N ALA A 28 -11.59 -6.77 -1.18
CA ALA A 28 -11.25 -6.76 -2.61
C ALA A 28 -9.73 -6.71 -2.82
N VAL A 29 -9.27 -7.17 -3.98
CA VAL A 29 -7.88 -6.96 -4.40
C VAL A 29 -7.68 -5.47 -4.64
N ALA A 30 -6.76 -4.87 -3.88
CA ALA A 30 -6.41 -3.46 -4.03
C ALA A 30 -5.32 -3.30 -5.09
N GLU A 31 -4.25 -4.08 -4.99
CA GLU A 31 -3.09 -4.00 -5.89
C GLU A 31 -2.21 -5.25 -5.81
N GLU A 32 -1.30 -5.40 -6.77
CA GLU A 32 -0.20 -6.37 -6.70
C GLU A 32 0.95 -5.82 -5.87
N TYR A 33 1.63 -6.69 -5.13
CA TYR A 33 2.79 -6.29 -4.34
C TYR A 33 4.03 -6.18 -5.25
N ASN A 34 4.47 -4.94 -5.48
CA ASN A 34 5.65 -4.61 -6.29
C ASN A 34 6.85 -4.13 -5.45
N GLY A 35 6.83 -4.36 -4.13
CA GLY A 35 7.90 -3.96 -3.22
C GLY A 35 9.04 -4.99 -3.08
N PRO A 36 10.04 -4.71 -2.23
CA PRO A 36 11.15 -5.64 -1.96
C PRO A 36 10.68 -6.92 -1.25
N ARG A 37 11.25 -8.07 -1.57
CA ARG A 37 10.76 -9.38 -1.06
C ARG A 37 11.44 -9.85 0.23
N GLU A 38 12.25 -8.99 0.82
CA GLU A 38 12.84 -9.15 2.14
C GLU A 38 11.85 -8.74 3.24
N ALA A 39 11.99 -9.35 4.42
CA ALA A 39 11.07 -9.10 5.54
C ALA A 39 10.90 -7.59 5.84
N ASP A 40 12.00 -6.85 5.91
CA ASP A 40 11.97 -5.41 6.21
C ASP A 40 11.28 -4.61 5.10
N GLY A 41 11.50 -4.98 3.84
CA GLY A 41 10.86 -4.35 2.69
C GLY A 41 9.35 -4.57 2.65
N ILE A 42 8.90 -5.78 2.97
CA ILE A 42 7.48 -6.11 3.11
C ILE A 42 6.85 -5.28 4.23
N VAL A 43 7.48 -5.24 5.40
CA VAL A 43 6.98 -4.48 6.56
C VAL A 43 6.89 -2.98 6.22
N ALA A 44 7.94 -2.40 5.64
CA ALA A 44 7.95 -0.99 5.26
C ALA A 44 6.84 -0.65 4.25
N THR A 45 6.68 -1.50 3.22
CA THR A 45 5.66 -1.31 2.18
C THR A 45 4.25 -1.37 2.78
N MET A 46 3.97 -2.39 3.61
CA MET A 46 2.64 -2.56 4.21
C MET A 46 2.32 -1.44 5.20
N ARG A 47 3.31 -0.94 5.96
CA ARG A 47 3.13 0.24 6.83
C ARG A 47 2.78 1.49 6.02
N SER A 48 3.45 1.71 4.89
CA SER A 48 3.14 2.83 4.00
C SER A 48 1.71 2.75 3.44
N LYS A 49 1.18 1.55 3.21
CA LYS A 49 -0.17 1.33 2.66
C LYS A 49 -1.27 1.32 3.73
N ALA A 50 -0.94 0.98 4.97
CA ALA A 50 -1.87 0.94 6.10
C ALA A 50 -2.18 2.32 6.69
N GLY A 51 -1.27 3.29 6.51
CA GLY A 51 -1.46 4.65 6.98
C GLY A 51 -2.61 5.39 6.29
N PRO A 52 -3.09 6.50 6.88
CA PRO A 52 -4.03 7.38 6.20
C PRO A 52 -3.41 7.89 4.89
N SER A 53 -4.25 8.04 3.86
CA SER A 53 -3.82 8.57 2.56
C SER A 53 -3.36 10.04 2.60
N TYR A 54 -3.48 10.69 3.76
CA TYR A 54 -3.13 12.07 4.01
C TYR A 54 -2.43 12.19 5.37
N ARG A 55 -1.70 13.27 5.57
CA ARG A 55 -1.17 13.68 6.87
C ARG A 55 -1.90 14.94 7.32
N VAL A 56 -2.29 15.01 8.59
CA VAL A 56 -2.90 16.22 9.15
C VAL A 56 -1.79 17.23 9.43
N LEU A 57 -1.95 18.45 8.92
CA LEU A 57 -1.04 19.56 9.14
C LEU A 57 -1.74 20.55 10.07
N ASN A 58 -1.27 20.66 11.32
CA ASN A 58 -1.89 21.52 12.33
C ASN A 58 -1.19 22.88 12.45
N THR A 59 0.07 22.97 12.02
CA THR A 59 0.90 24.17 12.17
C THR A 59 1.52 24.59 10.85
N LEU A 60 1.85 25.89 10.74
CA LEU A 60 2.57 26.42 9.57
C LEU A 60 3.95 25.74 9.39
N ALA A 61 4.61 25.39 10.49
CA ALA A 61 5.88 24.69 10.43
C ALA A 61 5.76 23.27 9.84
N ASP A 62 4.66 22.56 10.12
CA ASP A 62 4.41 21.24 9.51
C ASP A 62 4.12 21.36 8.02
N TYR A 63 3.45 22.43 7.62
CA TYR A 63 3.15 22.75 6.23
C TYR A 63 4.43 23.02 5.41
N GLU A 64 5.32 23.87 5.92
CA GLU A 64 6.60 24.19 5.26
C GLU A 64 7.46 22.93 5.10
N LYS A 65 7.60 22.13 6.17
CA LYS A 65 8.32 20.84 6.13
C LYS A 65 7.73 19.86 5.12
N PHE A 66 6.41 19.86 4.97
CA PHE A 66 5.73 18.98 4.01
C PHE A 66 6.04 19.39 2.57
N LEU A 67 6.13 20.70 2.29
CA LEU A 67 6.48 21.22 0.96
C LEU A 67 7.96 21.01 0.60
N GLU A 68 8.88 21.16 1.56
CA GLU A 68 10.31 21.00 1.30
C GLU A 68 10.71 19.56 0.94
N HIS A 69 9.96 18.57 1.43
CA HIS A 69 10.32 17.16 1.27
C HIS A 69 9.71 16.48 0.02
N ASN A 70 8.75 17.11 -0.66
CA ASN A 70 7.99 16.47 -1.75
C ASN A 70 7.94 17.36 -3.00
N ASP A 71 8.42 16.84 -4.14
CA ASP A 71 8.42 17.53 -5.44
C ASP A 71 7.01 17.98 -5.89
N HIS A 72 5.99 17.20 -5.52
CA HIS A 72 4.59 17.51 -5.77
C HIS A 72 3.76 17.22 -4.52
N SER A 73 2.93 18.18 -4.13
CA SER A 73 2.12 18.13 -2.90
C SER A 73 0.67 18.49 -3.21
N ILE A 74 -0.28 17.69 -2.70
CA ILE A 74 -1.72 17.99 -2.75
C ILE A 74 -2.18 18.35 -1.35
N ILE A 75 -2.78 19.53 -1.19
CA ILE A 75 -3.27 20.04 0.10
C ILE A 75 -4.79 20.18 0.02
N GLY A 76 -5.50 19.39 0.83
CA GLY A 76 -6.94 19.53 1.04
C GLY A 76 -7.20 20.48 2.21
N MET A 77 -7.98 21.53 1.97
CA MET A 77 -8.47 22.43 3.01
C MET A 77 -9.93 22.09 3.32
N LEU A 78 -10.21 21.70 4.56
CA LEU A 78 -11.57 21.44 5.04
C LEU A 78 -12.03 22.70 5.79
N ILE A 79 -13.18 23.26 5.39
CA ILE A 79 -13.79 24.46 5.97
C ILE A 79 -14.92 24.03 6.92
#